data_AF-A0A6P1E9H0-F1
#
_entry.id   AF-A0A6P1E9H0-F1
#
_cell.length_a   1.000
_cell.length_b   1.000
_cell.length_c   1.000
_cell.angle_alpha   90.00
_cell.angle_beta   90.00
_cell.angle_gamma   90.00
#
_symmetry.space_group_name_H-M   'P 1'
#
loop_
_entity.id
_entity.type
_entity.pdbx_description
1 polymer ?
#
loop_
_entity_poly.entity_id
_entity_poly.type
_entity_poly.pdbx_seq_one_letter_code
_entity_poly.pdbx_strand_id
1 'polypeptide(L)'
;MDFGEQLQIRRKQLNLTQAQLAQKLHVTRQTVSRWENNATYPNLDILVEMSDFLDLSLDKLLKGSDSKMVETISKDVRLKQRYRKWLISIGILFLLLLVFLGVLSWGRHSQNEMIDRFNPFLKTTYGYALLPEKTPPKREKSIITGSDGKRHQKWMNVPQPVNARVVTNPFGDGEWLKFQVGAIPEKGMNYAVVLHKGSYVKRARLVTRSDIPSLIRSIMGQNDQYMPYTYKLFGPKGSWNPFH
;
A
#
# COMPACT_ATOMS: atom_id res chain seq x y z
N MET A 1 43.03 35.54 -18.57
CA MET A 1 41.85 35.82 -19.40
C MET A 1 40.70 35.05 -18.84
N ASP A 2 39.73 35.76 -18.28
CA ASP A 2 38.50 35.17 -17.78
C ASP A 2 37.49 34.91 -18.93
N PHE A 3 36.36 34.28 -18.60
CA PHE A 3 35.33 33.95 -19.58
C PHE A 3 34.70 35.17 -20.25
N GLY A 4 34.36 36.21 -19.48
CA GLY A 4 33.72 37.41 -20.01
C GLY A 4 34.60 38.13 -21.02
N GLU A 5 35.90 38.20 -20.75
CA GLU A 5 36.92 38.74 -21.64
C GLU A 5 37.05 37.93 -22.93
N GLN A 6 37.12 36.60 -22.84
CA GLN A 6 37.19 35.72 -24.01
C GLN A 6 35.94 35.85 -24.90
N LEU A 7 34.75 35.88 -24.30
CA LEU A 7 33.49 36.06 -25.00
C LEU A 7 33.46 37.41 -25.75
N GLN A 8 33.91 38.47 -25.09
CA GLN A 8 33.95 39.80 -25.69
C GLN A 8 34.95 39.86 -26.87
N ILE A 9 36.14 39.28 -26.72
CA ILE A 9 37.14 39.21 -27.78
C ILE A 9 36.57 38.49 -29.00
N ARG A 10 35.97 37.31 -28.81
CA ARG A 10 35.44 36.52 -29.92
C ARG A 10 34.26 37.21 -30.60
N ARG A 11 33.35 37.83 -29.84
CA ARG A 11 32.25 38.63 -30.40
C ARG A 11 32.78 39.76 -31.30
N LYS A 12 33.80 40.48 -30.85
CA LYS A 12 34.42 41.58 -31.62
C LYS A 12 35.11 41.06 -32.89
N GLN A 13 35.78 39.90 -32.83
CA GLN A 13 36.36 39.26 -34.03
C GLN A 13 35.31 38.90 -35.08
N LEU A 14 34.08 38.59 -34.66
CA LEU A 14 32.95 38.32 -35.54
C LEU A 14 32.18 39.59 -35.95
N ASN A 15 32.66 40.79 -35.57
CA ASN A 15 32.02 42.08 -35.84
C ASN A 15 30.57 42.19 -35.33
N LEU A 16 30.24 41.50 -34.23
CA LEU A 16 28.90 41.51 -33.65
C LEU A 16 28.77 42.55 -32.54
N THR A 17 27.62 43.20 -32.44
CA THR A 17 27.22 43.95 -31.25
C THR A 17 26.72 43.01 -30.14
N GLN A 18 26.70 43.46 -28.88
CA GLN A 18 26.09 42.68 -27.79
C GLN A 18 24.62 42.33 -28.06
N ALA A 19 23.88 43.22 -28.76
CA ALA A 19 22.49 42.98 -29.12
C ALA A 19 22.35 41.86 -30.17
N GLN A 20 23.23 41.85 -31.17
CA GLN A 20 23.24 40.81 -32.20
C GLN A 20 23.65 39.44 -31.63
N LEU A 21 24.66 39.39 -30.75
CA LEU A 21 25.02 38.15 -30.06
C LEU A 21 23.87 37.65 -29.17
N ALA A 22 23.21 38.55 -28.45
CA ALA A 22 22.06 38.21 -27.62
C ALA A 22 20.90 37.63 -28.45
N GLN A 23 20.62 38.22 -29.61
CA GLN A 23 19.61 37.72 -30.54
C GLN A 23 19.94 36.31 -31.06
N LYS A 24 21.22 36.03 -31.31
CA LYS A 24 21.68 34.71 -31.80
C LYS A 24 21.60 33.61 -30.75
N LEU A 25 21.81 33.96 -29.47
CA LEU A 25 21.75 33.04 -28.33
C LEU A 25 20.39 33.08 -27.61
N HIS A 26 19.38 33.71 -28.22
CA HIS A 26 18.03 33.84 -27.67
C HIS A 26 17.96 34.39 -26.23
N VAL A 27 18.85 35.34 -25.89
CA VAL A 27 18.89 36.04 -24.60
C VAL A 27 18.76 37.55 -24.75
N THR A 28 18.70 38.26 -23.62
CA THR A 28 18.68 39.73 -23.63
C THR A 28 20.10 40.32 -23.80
N ARG A 29 20.20 41.53 -24.38
CA ARG A 29 21.47 42.28 -24.44
C ARG A 29 22.08 42.46 -23.04
N GLN A 30 21.26 42.69 -22.03
CA GLN A 30 21.70 42.83 -20.63
C GLN A 30 22.36 41.56 -20.13
N THR A 31 21.82 40.38 -20.46
CA THR A 31 22.39 39.08 -20.14
C THR A 31 23.81 38.94 -20.71
N VAL A 32 24.00 39.24 -22.00
CA VAL A 32 25.34 39.23 -22.64
C VAL A 32 26.29 40.22 -21.98
N SER A 33 25.82 41.44 -21.67
CA SER A 33 26.65 42.42 -20.96
C SER A 33 27.07 41.95 -19.57
N ARG A 34 26.21 41.23 -18.84
CA ARG A 34 26.54 40.67 -17.53
C ARG A 34 27.55 39.54 -17.62
N TRP A 35 27.49 38.72 -18.68
CA TRP A 35 28.50 37.69 -18.97
C TRP A 35 29.87 38.30 -19.30
N GLU A 36 29.91 39.30 -20.19
CA GLU A 36 31.16 40.00 -20.54
C GLU A 36 31.81 40.71 -19.35
N ASN A 37 31.02 41.09 -18.35
CA ASN A 37 31.48 41.73 -17.11
C ASN A 37 31.65 40.75 -15.93
N ASN A 38 31.61 39.43 -16.15
CA ASN A 38 31.69 38.38 -15.12
C ASN A 38 30.67 38.49 -13.96
N ALA A 39 29.56 39.20 -14.17
CA ALA A 39 28.52 39.38 -13.15
C ALA A 39 27.62 38.15 -13.00
N THR A 40 27.50 37.33 -14.05
CA THR A 40 26.80 36.04 -14.10
C THR A 40 27.49 35.13 -15.10
N TYR A 41 27.17 33.84 -15.09
CA TYR A 41 27.62 32.88 -16.09
C TYR A 41 26.45 32.27 -16.86
N PRO A 42 26.63 31.91 -18.15
CA PRO A 42 25.63 31.15 -18.90
C PRO A 42 25.48 29.74 -18.33
N ASN A 43 24.30 29.14 -18.53
CA ASN A 43 24.07 27.74 -18.19
C ASN A 43 24.72 26.82 -19.24
N LEU A 44 24.71 25.50 -18.97
CA LEU A 44 25.34 24.53 -19.86
C LEU A 44 24.75 24.55 -21.28
N ASP A 45 23.45 24.72 -21.42
CA ASP A 45 22.77 24.71 -22.73
C ASP A 45 23.23 25.88 -23.60
N ILE A 46 23.30 27.08 -23.03
CA ILE A 46 23.81 28.29 -23.71
C ILE A 46 25.31 28.18 -23.99
N LEU A 47 26.09 27.54 -23.12
CA LEU A 47 27.51 27.31 -23.37
C LEU A 47 27.75 26.39 -24.56
N VAL A 48 26.91 25.36 -24.74
CA VAL A 48 26.93 24.49 -25.93
C VAL A 48 26.57 25.31 -27.18
N GLU A 49 25.50 26.10 -27.12
CA GLU A 49 25.06 26.95 -28.24
C GLU A 49 26.14 28.00 -28.60
N MET A 50 26.79 28.59 -27.60
CA MET A 50 27.94 29.49 -27.79
C MET A 50 29.12 28.78 -28.45
N SER A 51 29.42 27.54 -28.04
CA SER A 51 30.50 26.74 -28.62
C SER A 51 30.28 26.54 -30.12
N ASP A 52 29.06 26.21 -30.51
CA ASP A 52 28.68 26.00 -31.91
C ASP A 52 28.68 27.31 -32.71
N PHE A 53 28.14 28.39 -32.15
CA PHE A 53 28.04 29.67 -32.85
C PHE A 53 29.37 30.42 -33.00
N LEU A 54 30.21 30.37 -31.97
CA LEU A 54 31.48 31.10 -31.93
C LEU A 54 32.65 30.31 -32.52
N ASP A 55 32.41 29.05 -32.94
CA ASP A 55 33.42 28.08 -33.38
C ASP A 55 34.57 27.96 -32.35
N LEU A 56 34.18 27.80 -31.08
CA LEU A 56 35.08 27.67 -29.95
C LEU A 56 34.69 26.46 -29.14
N SER A 57 35.58 25.46 -29.05
CA SER A 57 35.36 24.31 -28.17
C SER A 57 35.04 24.76 -26.73
N LEU A 58 34.11 24.08 -26.08
CA LEU A 58 33.81 24.27 -24.65
C LEU A 58 35.08 24.28 -23.76
N ASP A 59 36.08 23.44 -24.05
CA ASP A 59 37.34 23.45 -23.30
C ASP A 59 38.08 24.79 -23.43
N LYS A 60 38.04 25.46 -24.59
CA LYS A 60 38.61 26.80 -24.76
C LYS A 60 37.78 27.87 -24.07
N LEU A 61 36.45 27.80 -24.14
CA LEU A 61 35.53 28.72 -23.44
C LEU A 61 35.66 28.61 -21.92
N LEU A 62 35.99 27.41 -21.41
CA LEU A 62 36.12 27.12 -19.99
C LEU A 62 37.57 27.18 -19.49
N LYS A 63 38.59 26.99 -20.34
CA LYS A 63 40.01 27.15 -19.97
C LYS A 63 40.32 28.62 -19.71
N GLY A 64 40.80 28.90 -18.50
CA GLY A 64 41.05 30.26 -18.02
C GLY A 64 39.86 30.90 -17.33
N SER A 65 38.68 30.26 -17.33
CA SER A 65 37.54 30.69 -16.52
C SER A 65 37.77 30.42 -15.03
N ASP A 66 37.24 31.30 -14.18
CA ASP A 66 37.28 31.14 -12.73
C ASP A 66 36.74 29.77 -12.31
N SER A 67 37.41 29.11 -11.35
CA SER A 67 36.96 27.86 -10.72
C SER A 67 35.48 27.88 -10.32
N LYS A 68 34.97 29.07 -9.98
CA LYS A 68 33.58 29.30 -9.57
C LYS A 68 32.57 28.97 -10.67
N MET A 69 32.84 29.28 -11.95
CA MET A 69 31.88 28.97 -13.03
C MET A 69 31.73 27.45 -13.18
N VAL A 70 32.85 26.75 -13.35
CA VAL A 70 32.86 25.29 -13.52
C VAL A 70 32.23 24.61 -12.32
N GLU A 71 32.49 25.13 -11.12
CA GLU A 71 31.86 24.66 -9.88
C GLU A 71 30.34 24.89 -9.89
N THR A 72 29.85 26.08 -10.26
CA THR A 72 28.40 26.37 -10.34
C THR A 72 27.67 25.48 -11.34
N ILE A 73 28.21 25.31 -12.55
CA ILE A 73 27.64 24.43 -13.57
C ILE A 73 27.63 22.98 -13.09
N SER A 74 28.73 22.51 -12.49
CA SER A 74 28.81 21.15 -11.96
C SER A 74 27.81 20.89 -10.83
N LYS A 75 27.57 21.89 -9.95
CA LYS A 75 26.58 21.85 -8.88
C LYS A 75 25.17 21.75 -9.45
N ASP A 76 24.81 22.56 -10.44
CA ASP A 76 23.49 22.55 -11.08
C ASP A 76 23.19 21.20 -11.77
N VAL A 77 24.18 20.66 -12.49
CA VAL A 77 24.06 19.33 -13.12
C VAL A 77 23.84 18.23 -12.07
N ARG A 78 24.62 18.25 -10.98
CA ARG A 78 24.49 17.28 -9.87
C ARG A 78 23.15 17.41 -9.15
N LEU A 79 22.67 18.63 -8.91
CA LEU A 79 21.37 18.88 -8.29
C LEU A 79 20.24 18.32 -9.15
N LYS A 80 20.22 18.62 -10.46
CA LYS A 80 19.21 18.11 -11.40
C LYS A 80 19.16 16.57 -11.43
N GLN A 81 20.32 15.92 -11.39
CA GLN A 81 20.42 14.46 -11.28
C GLN A 81 19.87 13.93 -9.94
N ARG A 82 20.18 14.60 -8.83
CA ARG A 82 19.67 14.24 -7.51
C ARG A 82 18.14 14.38 -7.45
N TYR A 83 17.58 15.48 -7.94
CA TYR A 83 16.12 15.68 -8.02
C TYR A 83 15.44 14.60 -8.86
N ARG A 84 16.01 14.24 -10.02
CA ARG A 84 15.48 13.16 -10.85
C ARG A 84 15.46 11.82 -10.10
N LYS A 85 16.54 11.46 -9.40
CA LYS A 85 16.59 10.24 -8.58
C LYS A 85 15.57 10.26 -7.44
N TRP A 86 15.39 11.41 -6.79
CA TRP A 86 14.37 11.60 -5.75
C TRP A 86 12.95 11.44 -6.30
N LEU A 87 12.63 12.07 -7.43
CA LEU A 87 11.33 11.95 -8.08
C LEU A 87 11.02 10.50 -8.44
N ILE A 88 11.99 9.76 -9.00
CA ILE A 88 11.84 8.34 -9.30
C ILE A 88 11.61 7.53 -8.01
N SER A 89 12.37 7.81 -6.95
CA SER A 89 12.24 7.11 -5.67
C SER A 89 10.87 7.35 -5.02
N ILE A 90 10.37 8.60 -5.06
CA ILE A 90 9.02 8.95 -4.58
C ILE A 90 7.96 8.24 -5.42
N GLY A 91 8.11 8.20 -6.75
CA GLY A 91 7.20 7.48 -7.64
C GLY A 91 7.13 5.98 -7.34
N ILE A 92 8.27 5.34 -7.09
CA ILE A 92 8.33 3.93 -6.69
C ILE A 92 7.62 3.72 -5.34
N LEU A 93 7.89 4.57 -4.35
CA LEU A 93 7.24 4.49 -3.04
C LEU A 93 5.71 4.64 -3.16
N PHE A 94 5.25 5.58 -3.99
CA PHE A 94 3.82 5.78 -4.24
C PHE A 94 3.20 4.56 -4.92
N LEU A 95 3.87 3.98 -5.91
CA LEU A 95 3.40 2.75 -6.56
C LEU A 95 3.31 1.58 -5.57
N LEU A 96 4.33 1.40 -4.72
CA LEU A 96 4.32 0.37 -3.68
C LEU A 96 3.15 0.56 -2.70
N LEU A 97 2.84 1.81 -2.34
CA LEU A 97 1.69 2.13 -1.51
C LEU A 97 0.37 1.76 -2.19
N LEU A 98 0.20 2.06 -3.49
CA LEU A 98 -1.00 1.68 -4.24
C LEU A 98 -1.17 0.16 -4.33
N VAL A 99 -0.09 -0.56 -4.59
CA VAL A 99 -0.09 -2.03 -4.61
C VAL A 99 -0.47 -2.58 -3.23
N PHE A 100 0.10 -2.03 -2.16
CA PHE A 100 -0.22 -2.43 -0.79
C PHE A 100 -1.72 -2.22 -0.48
N LEU A 101 -2.28 -1.06 -0.81
CA LEU A 101 -3.71 -0.79 -0.65
C LEU A 101 -4.58 -1.71 -1.51
N GLY A 102 -4.14 -2.01 -2.73
CA GLY A 102 -4.81 -2.95 -3.63
C GLY A 102 -4.88 -4.36 -3.05
N VAL A 103 -3.77 -4.85 -2.47
CA VAL A 103 -3.72 -6.17 -1.80
C VAL A 103 -4.66 -6.21 -0.59
N LEU A 104 -4.73 -5.14 0.21
CA LEU A 104 -5.66 -5.07 1.34
C LEU A 104 -7.12 -5.05 0.89
N SER A 105 -7.45 -4.28 -0.15
CA SER A 105 -8.79 -4.23 -0.73
C SER A 105 -9.20 -5.59 -1.31
N TRP A 106 -8.30 -6.22 -2.07
CA TRP A 106 -8.50 -7.56 -2.59
C TRP A 106 -8.70 -8.60 -1.48
N GLY A 107 -7.87 -8.56 -0.44
CA GLY A 107 -8.00 -9.45 0.72
C GLY A 107 -9.36 -9.29 1.42
N ARG A 108 -9.82 -8.06 1.57
CA ARG A 108 -11.12 -7.76 2.16
C ARG A 108 -12.29 -8.26 1.31
N HIS A 109 -12.19 -8.09 -0.01
CA HIS A 109 -13.19 -8.55 -0.97
C HIS A 109 -13.24 -10.09 -1.07
N SER A 110 -12.08 -10.74 -1.03
CA SER A 110 -11.93 -12.20 -1.12
C SER A 110 -12.08 -12.93 0.22
N GLN A 111 -12.27 -12.21 1.34
CA GLN A 111 -12.24 -12.75 2.71
C GLN A 111 -11.03 -13.63 3.00
N ASN A 112 -9.85 -13.13 2.63
CA ASN A 112 -8.61 -13.82 2.92
C ASN A 112 -8.21 -13.61 4.38
N GLU A 113 -8.34 -14.64 5.20
CA GLU A 113 -8.01 -14.63 6.63
C GLU A 113 -6.59 -14.16 6.91
N MET A 114 -5.62 -14.52 6.06
CA MET A 114 -4.23 -14.11 6.24
C MET A 114 -4.05 -12.61 6.03
N ILE A 115 -4.71 -12.03 5.02
CA ILE A 115 -4.62 -10.60 4.75
C ILE A 115 -5.31 -9.82 5.87
N ASP A 116 -6.52 -10.23 6.27
CA ASP A 116 -7.28 -9.56 7.33
C ASP A 116 -6.57 -9.63 8.70
N ARG A 117 -5.85 -10.73 8.99
CA ARG A 117 -5.01 -10.85 10.19
C ARG A 117 -3.99 -9.73 10.28
N PHE A 118 -3.30 -9.44 9.19
CA PHE A 118 -2.22 -8.43 9.13
C PHE A 118 -2.70 -7.04 8.71
N ASN A 119 -3.95 -6.88 8.28
CA ASN A 119 -4.49 -5.59 7.86
C ASN A 119 -4.49 -4.59 9.02
N PRO A 120 -3.74 -3.48 8.95
CA PRO A 120 -3.65 -2.52 10.05
C PRO A 120 -4.93 -1.70 10.27
N PHE A 121 -5.82 -1.63 9.27
CA PHE A 121 -7.05 -0.83 9.34
C PHE A 121 -8.22 -1.55 10.00
N LEU A 122 -8.11 -2.88 10.17
CA LEU A 122 -9.14 -3.68 10.84
C LEU A 122 -8.86 -3.73 12.34
N LYS A 123 -9.93 -3.59 13.14
CA LYS A 123 -9.86 -3.78 14.59
C LYS A 123 -10.26 -5.21 14.92
N THR A 124 -9.63 -5.77 15.95
CA THR A 124 -10.09 -7.05 16.51
C THR A 124 -11.30 -6.77 17.39
N THR A 125 -12.42 -7.39 17.07
CA THR A 125 -13.69 -7.26 17.80
C THR A 125 -14.20 -8.64 18.21
N TYR A 126 -15.16 -8.68 19.13
CA TYR A 126 -15.94 -9.88 19.37
C TYR A 126 -17.34 -9.71 18.78
N GLY A 127 -17.89 -10.83 18.32
CA GLY A 127 -19.29 -10.93 17.92
C GLY A 127 -19.85 -12.24 18.41
N TYR A 128 -21.13 -12.44 18.15
CA TYR A 128 -21.86 -13.62 18.59
C TYR A 128 -22.39 -14.35 17.34
N ALA A 129 -22.53 -15.67 17.41
CA ALA A 129 -23.09 -16.47 16.33
C ALA A 129 -24.03 -17.56 16.85
N LEU A 130 -25.07 -17.85 16.07
CA LEU A 130 -25.89 -19.04 16.21
C LEU A 130 -25.31 -20.15 15.32
N LEU A 131 -25.17 -21.35 15.89
CA LEU A 131 -24.57 -22.53 15.28
C LEU A 131 -25.63 -23.60 14.99
N PRO A 132 -25.33 -24.61 14.14
CA PRO A 132 -26.22 -25.77 14.00
C PRO A 132 -26.35 -26.51 15.34
N GLU A 133 -27.44 -27.26 15.55
CA GLU A 133 -27.67 -28.01 16.79
C GLU A 133 -26.54 -29.02 17.11
N LYS A 134 -25.87 -29.54 16.08
CA LYS A 134 -24.71 -30.44 16.21
C LYS A 134 -23.62 -30.00 15.24
N THR A 135 -22.37 -30.06 15.69
CA THR A 135 -21.22 -29.85 14.80
C THR A 135 -21.07 -31.03 13.84
N PRO A 136 -20.83 -30.79 12.53
CA PRO A 136 -20.59 -31.86 11.58
C PRO A 136 -19.34 -32.65 12.00
N PRO A 137 -19.45 -33.97 12.23
CA PRO A 137 -18.31 -34.79 12.60
C PRO A 137 -17.55 -35.21 11.34
N LYS A 138 -16.22 -35.26 11.44
CA LYS A 138 -15.37 -35.94 10.45
C LYS A 138 -14.56 -37.02 11.15
N ARG A 139 -14.55 -38.23 10.58
CA ARG A 139 -13.73 -39.34 11.08
C ARG A 139 -12.28 -39.13 10.68
N GLU A 140 -11.42 -39.01 11.68
CA GLU A 140 -9.97 -38.90 11.46
C GLU A 140 -9.22 -39.89 12.36
N LYS A 141 -8.09 -40.40 11.85
CA LYS A 141 -7.19 -41.25 12.64
C LYS A 141 -6.37 -40.35 13.56
N SER A 142 -6.49 -40.60 14.85
CA SER A 142 -5.72 -39.92 15.88
C SER A 142 -4.77 -40.90 16.55
N ILE A 143 -3.58 -40.43 16.92
CA ILE A 143 -2.63 -41.21 17.69
C ILE A 143 -2.89 -40.90 19.16
N ILE A 144 -3.32 -41.90 19.92
CA ILE A 144 -3.56 -41.81 21.35
C ILE A 144 -2.44 -42.57 22.06
N THR A 145 -1.88 -41.97 23.10
CA THR A 145 -0.91 -42.66 23.96
C THR A 145 -1.67 -43.32 25.10
N GLY A 146 -1.57 -44.64 25.23
CA GLY A 146 -2.18 -45.40 26.32
C GLY A 146 -1.49 -45.12 27.66
N SER A 147 -2.12 -45.54 28.75
CA SER A 147 -1.52 -45.49 30.10
C SER A 147 -0.24 -46.32 30.21
N ASP A 148 -0.02 -47.24 29.28
CA ASP A 148 1.18 -48.06 29.09
C ASP A 148 2.28 -47.36 28.26
N GLY A 149 2.08 -46.10 27.86
CA GLY A 149 2.99 -45.33 27.03
C GLY A 149 3.00 -45.73 25.54
N LYS A 150 2.20 -46.73 25.13
CA LYS A 150 2.15 -47.18 23.74
C LYS A 150 1.22 -46.30 22.91
N ARG A 151 1.61 -46.06 21.67
CA ARG A 151 0.83 -45.27 20.71
C ARG A 151 -0.13 -46.18 19.95
N HIS A 152 -1.42 -45.92 20.08
CA HIS A 152 -2.48 -46.62 19.36
C HIS A 152 -3.16 -45.67 18.38
N GLN A 153 -3.42 -46.14 17.17
CA GLN A 153 -4.26 -45.41 16.22
C GLN A 153 -5.73 -45.69 16.54
N LYS A 154 -6.50 -44.64 16.83
CA LYS A 154 -7.94 -44.74 17.06
C LYS A 154 -8.67 -43.76 16.15
N TRP A 155 -9.74 -44.26 15.55
CA TRP A 155 -10.69 -43.43 14.82
C TRP A 155 -11.48 -42.59 15.82
N MET A 156 -11.46 -41.28 15.64
CA MET A 156 -12.24 -40.34 16.44
C MET A 156 -13.09 -39.44 15.55
N ASN A 157 -14.25 -39.05 16.08
CA ASN A 157 -15.09 -38.04 15.44
C ASN A 157 -14.58 -36.65 15.86
N VAL A 158 -13.97 -35.94 14.93
CA VAL A 158 -13.43 -34.59 15.16
C VAL A 158 -14.47 -33.57 14.69
N PRO A 159 -14.91 -32.64 15.57
CA PRO A 159 -15.82 -31.55 15.20
C PRO A 159 -15.21 -30.68 14.11
N GLN A 160 -15.92 -30.45 13.01
CA GLN A 160 -15.44 -29.62 11.90
C GLN A 160 -15.78 -28.14 12.09
N PRO A 161 -15.05 -27.22 11.41
CA PRO A 161 -15.41 -25.82 11.34
C PRO A 161 -16.81 -25.62 10.74
N VAL A 162 -17.55 -24.66 11.30
CA VAL A 162 -18.90 -24.27 10.88
C VAL A 162 -18.87 -22.88 10.26
N ASN A 163 -19.75 -22.65 9.28
CA ASN A 163 -19.96 -21.31 8.72
C ASN A 163 -21.15 -20.68 9.44
N ALA A 164 -20.95 -19.56 10.13
CA ALA A 164 -22.04 -18.87 10.82
C ALA A 164 -21.91 -17.35 10.62
N ARG A 165 -23.05 -16.66 10.64
CA ARG A 165 -23.08 -15.20 10.66
C ARG A 165 -22.74 -14.73 12.07
N VAL A 166 -21.64 -13.99 12.19
CA VAL A 166 -21.17 -13.41 13.44
C VAL A 166 -21.67 -11.97 13.50
N VAL A 167 -22.63 -11.71 14.38
CA VAL A 167 -23.23 -10.39 14.59
C VAL A 167 -22.41 -9.64 15.64
N THR A 168 -22.02 -8.42 15.31
CA THR A 168 -21.11 -7.61 16.14
C THR A 168 -21.82 -6.45 16.84
N ASN A 169 -23.00 -6.04 16.36
CA ASN A 169 -23.74 -4.94 16.95
C ASN A 169 -25.26 -5.11 16.94
N PRO A 170 -26.01 -4.27 17.69
CA PRO A 170 -27.48 -4.29 17.75
C PRO A 170 -28.23 -3.99 16.45
N PHE A 171 -27.54 -3.54 15.40
CA PHE A 171 -28.16 -3.18 14.13
C PHE A 171 -28.12 -4.33 13.11
N GLY A 172 -27.49 -5.46 13.46
CA GLY A 172 -27.39 -6.61 12.56
C GLY A 172 -26.12 -6.66 11.71
N ASP A 173 -25.19 -5.70 11.93
CA ASP A 173 -23.90 -5.74 11.26
C ASP A 173 -23.13 -6.99 11.69
N GLY A 174 -22.65 -7.72 10.70
CA GLY A 174 -21.99 -8.98 10.93
C GLY A 174 -21.39 -9.57 9.67
N GLU A 175 -20.59 -10.60 9.87
CA GLU A 175 -19.83 -11.24 8.81
C GLU A 175 -20.06 -12.75 8.84
N TRP A 176 -20.12 -13.37 7.65
CA TRP A 176 -20.11 -14.81 7.55
C TRP A 176 -18.69 -15.32 7.75
N LEU A 177 -18.45 -15.98 8.89
CA LEU A 177 -17.15 -16.49 9.28
C LEU A 177 -17.16 -18.01 9.33
N LYS A 178 -16.01 -18.63 9.03
CA LYS A 178 -15.78 -20.06 9.18
C LYS A 178 -14.88 -20.28 10.39
N PHE A 179 -15.36 -21.00 11.41
CA PHE A 179 -14.59 -21.21 12.64
C PHE A 179 -14.99 -22.50 13.36
N GLN A 180 -14.16 -22.93 14.31
CA GLN A 180 -14.33 -24.17 15.07
C GLN A 180 -14.51 -23.87 16.56
N VAL A 181 -15.50 -24.50 17.20
CA VAL A 181 -15.83 -24.31 18.63
C VAL A 181 -15.81 -25.60 19.45
N GLY A 182 -15.43 -26.73 18.84
CA GLY A 182 -15.51 -28.05 19.45
C GLY A 182 -16.89 -28.70 19.29
N ALA A 183 -17.16 -29.77 20.04
CA ALA A 183 -18.45 -30.46 20.01
C ALA A 183 -19.50 -29.70 20.82
N ILE A 184 -20.72 -29.57 20.30
CA ILE A 184 -21.85 -28.99 21.04
C ILE A 184 -22.39 -30.06 22.01
N PRO A 185 -22.35 -29.82 23.33
CA PRO A 185 -22.63 -30.85 24.32
C PRO A 185 -24.14 -31.14 24.46
N GLU A 186 -24.98 -30.12 24.39
CA GLU A 186 -26.41 -30.21 24.69
C GLU A 186 -27.25 -29.33 23.76
N LYS A 187 -28.54 -29.67 23.61
CA LYS A 187 -29.49 -28.88 22.82
C LYS A 187 -29.67 -27.50 23.46
N GLY A 188 -29.52 -26.43 22.66
CA GLY A 188 -29.59 -25.04 23.15
C GLY A 188 -28.22 -24.44 23.54
N MET A 189 -27.13 -25.21 23.50
CA MET A 189 -25.75 -24.74 23.67
C MET A 189 -25.06 -24.46 22.33
N ASN A 190 -25.84 -24.07 21.32
CA ASN A 190 -25.38 -23.78 19.96
C ASN A 190 -25.14 -22.28 19.72
N TYR A 191 -24.80 -21.54 20.78
CA TYR A 191 -24.38 -20.15 20.65
C TYR A 191 -22.88 -20.05 20.85
N ALA A 192 -22.23 -19.14 20.14
CA ALA A 192 -20.81 -18.90 20.28
C ALA A 192 -20.49 -17.41 20.35
N VAL A 193 -19.47 -17.08 21.15
CA VAL A 193 -18.77 -15.80 21.04
C VAL A 193 -17.50 -16.01 20.24
N VAL A 194 -17.25 -15.10 19.30
CA VAL A 194 -16.19 -15.19 18.29
C VAL A 194 -15.37 -13.91 18.34
N LEU A 195 -14.08 -14.03 18.65
CA LEU A 195 -13.10 -12.96 18.56
C LEU A 195 -12.48 -12.99 17.16
N HIS A 196 -12.70 -11.96 16.37
CA HIS A 196 -12.29 -11.90 14.96
C HIS A 196 -11.80 -10.52 14.54
N LYS A 197 -11.16 -10.46 13.38
CA LYS A 197 -10.67 -9.24 12.73
C LYS A 197 -10.96 -9.38 11.24
N GLY A 198 -12.05 -8.77 10.77
CA GLY A 198 -12.62 -9.11 9.47
C GLY A 198 -12.91 -10.61 9.39
N SER A 199 -12.51 -11.25 8.28
CA SER A 199 -12.66 -12.69 8.05
C SER A 199 -11.80 -13.57 8.97
N TYR A 200 -10.74 -13.02 9.55
CA TYR A 200 -9.82 -13.78 10.40
C TYR A 200 -10.42 -14.03 11.80
N VAL A 201 -10.68 -15.29 12.12
CA VAL A 201 -11.13 -15.69 13.46
C VAL A 201 -9.93 -16.03 14.35
N LYS A 202 -9.73 -15.24 15.40
CA LYS A 202 -8.65 -15.44 16.38
C LYS A 202 -9.01 -16.51 17.41
N ARG A 203 -10.27 -16.54 17.87
CA ARG A 203 -10.76 -17.50 18.86
C ARG A 203 -12.28 -17.57 18.80
N ALA A 204 -12.85 -18.74 19.06
CA ALA A 204 -14.27 -18.91 19.29
C ALA A 204 -14.50 -19.85 20.47
N ARG A 205 -15.59 -19.67 21.20
CA ARG A 205 -16.04 -20.60 22.25
C ARG A 205 -17.56 -20.63 22.32
N LEU A 206 -18.11 -21.75 22.77
CA LEU A 206 -19.53 -21.88 23.07
C LEU A 206 -19.91 -21.00 24.26
N VAL A 207 -21.12 -20.46 24.23
CA VAL A 207 -21.75 -19.65 25.28
C VAL A 207 -23.22 -20.02 25.40
N THR A 208 -23.87 -19.60 26.48
CA THR A 208 -25.31 -19.76 26.67
C THR A 208 -26.08 -18.59 26.03
N ARG A 209 -27.37 -18.78 25.77
CA ARG A 209 -28.25 -17.72 25.26
C ARG A 209 -28.37 -16.54 26.23
N SER A 210 -28.17 -16.76 27.52
CA SER A 210 -28.16 -15.72 28.57
C SER A 210 -26.92 -14.83 28.51
N ASP A 211 -25.79 -15.36 28.03
CA ASP A 211 -24.53 -14.60 27.93
C ASP A 211 -24.54 -13.57 26.79
N ILE A 212 -25.51 -13.68 25.87
CA ILE A 212 -25.64 -12.77 24.72
C ILE A 212 -26.40 -11.51 25.16
N PRO A 213 -25.87 -10.30 24.87
CA PRO A 213 -26.59 -9.05 25.12
C PRO A 213 -27.99 -9.05 24.53
N SER A 214 -28.97 -8.53 25.26
CA SER A 214 -30.40 -8.57 24.90
C SER A 214 -30.68 -8.03 23.50
N LEU A 215 -30.03 -6.91 23.14
CA LEU A 215 -30.17 -6.26 21.84
C LEU A 215 -29.60 -7.08 20.67
N ILE A 216 -28.56 -7.88 20.92
CA ILE A 216 -28.01 -8.79 19.89
C ILE A 216 -28.88 -10.05 19.82
N ARG A 217 -29.32 -10.56 20.96
CA ARG A 217 -30.20 -11.72 21.04
C ARG A 217 -31.53 -11.51 20.32
N SER A 218 -32.10 -10.31 20.32
CA SER A 218 -33.37 -10.02 19.64
C SER A 218 -33.30 -10.07 18.12
N ILE A 219 -32.12 -9.86 17.54
CA ILE A 219 -31.89 -9.86 16.08
C ILE A 219 -31.25 -11.16 15.59
N MET A 220 -30.73 -11.97 16.52
CA MET A 220 -30.13 -13.26 16.21
C MET A 220 -31.17 -14.31 15.92
N GLY A 221 -31.26 -14.70 14.65
CA GLY A 221 -32.14 -15.77 14.20
C GLY A 221 -33.60 -15.43 14.47
N GLN A 222 -34.30 -14.85 13.49
CA GLN A 222 -35.76 -14.89 13.53
C GLN A 222 -36.17 -16.36 13.73
N ASN A 223 -36.78 -16.66 14.89
CA ASN A 223 -37.13 -18.01 15.39
C ASN A 223 -35.96 -18.94 15.82
N ASP A 224 -34.78 -18.41 16.19
CA ASP A 224 -33.63 -19.19 16.69
C ASP A 224 -33.17 -20.31 15.71
N GLN A 225 -33.44 -20.17 14.41
CA GLN A 225 -33.05 -21.14 13.39
C GLN A 225 -31.69 -20.81 12.78
N TYR A 226 -30.78 -21.80 12.81
CA TYR A 226 -29.51 -21.72 12.10
C TYR A 226 -29.75 -21.72 10.59
N MET A 227 -29.29 -20.67 9.91
CA MET A 227 -29.30 -20.61 8.45
C MET A 227 -27.91 -20.96 7.90
N PRO A 228 -27.76 -22.05 7.12
CA PRO A 228 -26.48 -22.34 6.49
C PRO A 228 -26.16 -21.28 5.43
N TYR A 229 -24.90 -20.87 5.37
CA TYR A 229 -24.44 -19.99 4.30
C TYR A 229 -24.62 -20.67 2.93
N THR A 230 -25.27 -19.99 1.99
CA THR A 230 -25.26 -20.35 0.57
C THR A 230 -24.97 -19.10 -0.27
N TYR A 231 -24.15 -19.25 -1.31
CA TYR A 231 -23.79 -18.15 -2.22
C TYR A 231 -25.04 -17.52 -2.88
N LYS A 232 -26.05 -18.35 -3.17
CA LYS A 232 -27.32 -17.91 -3.77
C LYS A 232 -28.13 -16.98 -2.86
N LEU A 233 -28.07 -17.17 -1.53
CA LEU A 233 -28.82 -16.36 -0.57
C LEU A 233 -28.07 -15.09 -0.13
N PHE A 234 -26.74 -15.18 0.00
CA PHE A 234 -25.96 -14.13 0.68
C PHE A 234 -24.88 -13.49 -0.21
N GLY A 235 -24.76 -13.90 -1.47
CA GLY A 235 -23.73 -13.42 -2.38
C GLY A 235 -22.31 -13.82 -1.93
N PRO A 236 -21.26 -13.21 -2.52
CA PRO A 236 -19.89 -13.44 -2.07
C PRO A 236 -19.78 -13.06 -0.60
N LYS A 237 -19.12 -13.91 0.19
CA LYS A 237 -18.84 -13.59 1.58
C LYS A 237 -17.98 -12.32 1.60
N GLY A 238 -18.53 -11.18 1.99
CA GLY A 238 -17.86 -9.89 1.90
C GLY A 238 -18.65 -8.80 1.16
N SER A 239 -19.76 -9.11 0.48
CA SER A 239 -20.68 -8.06 0.05
C SER A 239 -21.34 -7.44 1.27
N TRP A 240 -20.93 -6.22 1.60
CA TRP A 240 -21.75 -5.28 2.34
C TRP A 240 -23.09 -5.25 1.60
N ASN A 241 -24.16 -5.78 2.19
CA ASN A 241 -25.49 -5.66 1.63
C ASN A 241 -26.09 -4.39 2.25
N PRO A 242 -26.18 -3.26 1.53
CA PRO A 242 -26.72 -2.02 2.08
C PRO A 242 -28.22 -2.12 2.43
N PHE A 243 -28.88 -3.19 1.99
CA PHE A 243 -30.34 -3.30 1.92
C PHE A 243 -30.91 -4.50 2.68
N HIS A 244 -30.18 -5.06 3.64
CA HIS A 244 -30.73 -5.95 4.66
C HIS A 244 -30.23 -5.59 6.04
#